data_AF-A0A8K0MAD7-F1
#
_entry.id   AF-A0A8K0MAD7-F1
#
_cell.length_a   1.000
_cell.length_b   1.000
_cell.length_c   1.000
_cell.angle_alpha   90.00
_cell.angle_beta   90.00
_cell.angle_gamma   90.00
#
_symmetry.space_group_name_H-M   'P 1'
#
loop_
_entity.id
_entity.type
_entity.pdbx_description
1 polymer ?
#
loop_
_entity_poly.entity_id
_entity_poly.type
_entity_poly.pdbx_seq_one_letter_code
_entity_poly.pdbx_strand_id
1 'polypeptide(L)'
;MESLNSQPSGRNSIFKDPTTGQDDPTEAEQLYHYTVDAIQKRGTAFFLEHEFLHRLNLVAIENNLAKCEAKVHKDKRSSPENLDQLSQLLNRYTTAIRDYEYMRQMRLCNETERYKCLLMRDQYFPELAGLGGKHQISPHFREIRRESRTAALDPIRDFLRRRLPHFLSYSEAEKKRRRDEYIARKPPEGVSPLVDRIARFFVAFVSGAALVVPMVIMSFQPSQTKSVITVSVAVLLFSVCMSLVMRASNTETLVSTATYAAVLVVFVGASGSPPA
;
A
#
# COMPACT_ATOMS: atom_id res chain seq x y z
N MET A 1 -29.89 56.73 -13.69
CA MET A 1 -29.94 55.36 -13.12
C MET A 1 -28.69 54.63 -13.58
N GLU A 2 -27.57 55.00 -12.98
CA GLU A 2 -26.29 54.30 -13.03
C GLU A 2 -26.34 53.06 -12.14
N SER A 3 -25.81 51.93 -12.63
CA SER A 3 -25.30 50.88 -11.76
C SER A 3 -24.06 50.28 -12.40
N LEU A 4 -22.95 50.50 -11.70
CA LEU A 4 -21.57 50.25 -12.06
C LEU A 4 -21.22 48.76 -12.09
N ASN A 5 -20.35 48.47 -13.05
CA ASN A 5 -19.53 47.28 -13.22
C ASN A 5 -18.53 47.13 -12.06
N SER A 6 -18.42 45.93 -11.47
CA SER A 6 -17.35 45.60 -10.53
C SER A 6 -16.98 44.12 -10.59
N GLN A 7 -15.92 43.81 -11.34
CA GLN A 7 -15.08 42.62 -11.15
C GLN A 7 -14.26 42.74 -9.85
N PRO A 8 -13.92 41.62 -9.18
CA PRO A 8 -12.75 41.57 -8.34
C PRO A 8 -11.57 40.92 -9.08
N SER A 9 -10.53 41.73 -9.22
CA SER A 9 -9.16 41.41 -9.61
C SER A 9 -8.47 40.55 -8.54
N GLY A 10 -7.55 39.67 -8.94
CA GLY A 10 -6.67 38.97 -7.99
C GLY A 10 -6.06 37.64 -8.46
N ARG A 11 -5.55 37.53 -9.71
CA ARG A 11 -4.63 36.44 -10.07
C ARG A 11 -3.21 36.88 -9.74
N ASN A 12 -2.67 36.37 -8.64
CA ASN A 12 -1.25 36.49 -8.33
C ASN A 12 -0.44 35.67 -9.34
N SER A 13 0.11 36.37 -10.32
CA SER A 13 1.23 35.93 -11.16
C SER A 13 2.48 35.85 -10.29
N ILE A 14 2.90 34.64 -9.95
CA ILE A 14 4.24 34.41 -9.42
C ILE A 14 4.97 33.49 -10.39
N PHE A 15 6.09 34.01 -10.88
CA PHE A 15 7.10 33.40 -11.75
C PHE A 15 6.82 33.39 -13.27
N LYS A 16 7.10 34.53 -13.92
CA LYS A 16 7.65 34.57 -15.27
C LYS A 16 9.05 35.18 -15.15
N ASP A 17 10.09 34.34 -15.17
CA ASP A 17 11.45 34.79 -15.46
C ASP A 17 11.56 35.04 -16.98
N PRO A 18 12.02 36.21 -17.43
CA PRO A 18 11.96 36.58 -18.84
C PRO A 18 13.34 36.43 -19.50
N THR A 19 13.78 35.20 -19.77
CA THR A 19 14.83 34.97 -20.76
C THR A 19 14.66 33.57 -21.32
N THR A 20 14.09 33.44 -22.52
CA THR A 20 14.68 32.85 -23.76
C THR A 20 13.52 32.71 -24.77
N GLY A 21 13.84 32.72 -26.07
CA GLY A 21 12.88 32.72 -27.18
C GLY A 21 11.79 31.65 -27.09
N GLN A 22 10.64 32.01 -27.62
CA GLN A 22 9.40 31.26 -27.62
C GLN A 22 9.47 30.08 -28.60
N ASP A 23 10.13 29.01 -28.19
CA ASP A 23 9.83 27.66 -28.67
C ASP A 23 8.91 27.03 -27.62
N ASP A 24 7.78 26.46 -28.06
CA ASP A 24 6.94 25.67 -27.16
C ASP A 24 7.82 24.58 -26.51
N PRO A 25 7.74 24.41 -25.17
CA PRO A 25 8.61 23.46 -24.48
C PRO A 25 8.44 22.08 -25.10
N THR A 26 9.56 21.44 -25.44
CA THR A 26 9.55 20.13 -26.09
C THR A 26 8.80 19.14 -25.20
N GLU A 27 8.07 18.17 -25.79
CA GLU A 27 7.32 17.16 -25.03
C GLU A 27 8.16 16.49 -23.92
N ALA A 28 9.43 16.21 -24.21
CA ALA A 28 10.38 15.66 -23.25
C ALA A 28 10.63 16.57 -22.03
N GLU A 29 10.67 17.89 -22.24
CA GLU A 29 10.85 18.88 -21.19
C GLU A 29 9.58 19.02 -20.33
N GLN A 30 8.40 18.98 -20.96
CA GLN A 30 7.12 18.95 -20.25
C GLN A 30 7.00 17.69 -19.36
N LEU A 31 7.39 16.52 -19.88
CA LEU A 31 7.44 15.26 -19.11
C LEU A 31 8.43 15.35 -17.94
N TYR A 32 9.61 15.91 -18.15
CA TYR A 32 10.59 16.10 -17.08
C TYR A 32 10.04 17.01 -15.97
N HIS A 33 9.49 18.18 -16.31
CA HIS A 33 8.95 19.09 -15.30
C HIS A 33 7.72 18.51 -14.59
N TYR A 34 6.82 17.84 -15.32
CA TYR A 34 5.68 17.17 -14.71
C TYR A 34 6.14 16.12 -13.69
N THR A 35 7.12 15.30 -14.02
CA THR A 35 7.61 14.24 -13.13
C THR A 35 8.31 14.81 -11.91
N VAL A 36 9.17 15.82 -12.06
CA VAL A 36 9.84 16.50 -10.93
C VAL A 36 8.81 17.11 -9.98
N ASP A 37 7.85 17.85 -10.51
CA ASP A 37 6.81 18.48 -9.69
C ASP A 37 5.90 17.44 -9.02
N ALA A 38 5.63 16.31 -9.69
CA ALA A 38 4.77 15.27 -9.14
C ALA A 38 5.47 14.61 -7.95
N ILE A 39 6.78 14.35 -8.08
CA ILE A 39 7.61 13.82 -7.00
C ILE A 39 7.67 14.80 -5.83
N GLN A 40 7.91 16.09 -6.09
CA GLN A 40 8.07 17.10 -5.04
C GLN A 40 6.75 17.42 -4.32
N LYS A 41 5.66 17.60 -5.07
CA LYS A 41 4.37 18.05 -4.52
C LYS A 41 3.54 16.91 -3.91
N ARG A 42 3.57 15.70 -4.49
CA ARG A 42 2.73 14.58 -4.03
C ARG A 42 3.51 13.57 -3.19
N GLY A 43 4.76 13.30 -3.55
CA GLY A 43 5.60 12.31 -2.87
C GLY A 43 5.24 10.85 -3.15
N THR A 44 4.06 10.57 -3.73
CA THR A 44 3.62 9.25 -4.21
C THR A 44 3.26 9.32 -5.69
N ALA A 45 3.48 8.19 -6.38
CA ALA A 45 3.24 8.10 -7.82
C ALA A 45 1.80 7.66 -8.08
N PHE A 46 1.06 8.54 -8.74
CA PHE A 46 -0.29 8.27 -9.23
C PHE A 46 -0.26 8.07 -10.74
N PHE A 47 -1.03 7.10 -11.22
CA PHE A 47 -1.14 6.81 -12.64
C PHE A 47 -2.60 6.62 -13.02
N LEU A 48 -2.89 6.88 -14.28
CA LEU A 48 -4.24 6.73 -14.84
C LEU A 48 -4.52 5.25 -15.05
N GLU A 49 -5.67 4.79 -14.57
CA GLU A 49 -6.14 3.44 -14.86
C GLU A 49 -6.78 3.38 -16.25
N HIS A 50 -6.23 2.50 -17.09
CA HIS A 50 -6.78 2.19 -18.40
C HIS A 50 -7.58 0.89 -18.39
N GLU A 51 -8.58 0.78 -17.51
CA GLU A 51 -9.37 -0.45 -17.30
C GLU A 51 -9.96 -0.98 -18.62
N PHE A 52 -10.54 -0.09 -19.42
CA PHE A 52 -11.11 -0.44 -20.72
C PHE A 52 -10.05 -1.05 -21.65
N LEU A 53 -8.85 -0.47 -21.73
CA LEU A 53 -7.78 -0.97 -22.59
C LEU A 53 -7.25 -2.32 -22.11
N HIS A 54 -7.13 -2.52 -20.79
CA HIS A 54 -6.74 -3.83 -20.25
C HIS A 54 -7.76 -4.92 -20.61
N ARG A 55 -9.06 -4.63 -20.45
CA ARG A 55 -10.13 -5.57 -20.82
C ARG A 55 -10.18 -5.82 -22.33
N LEU A 56 -10.02 -4.77 -23.14
CA LEU A 56 -9.98 -4.89 -24.60
C LEU A 56 -8.80 -5.78 -25.04
N ASN A 57 -7.63 -5.61 -24.43
CA ASN A 57 -6.46 -6.44 -24.70
C ASN A 57 -6.71 -7.91 -24.34
N LEU A 58 -7.32 -8.19 -23.18
CA LEU A 58 -7.69 -9.55 -22.78
C LEU A 58 -8.62 -10.21 -23.80
N VAL A 59 -9.70 -9.53 -24.18
CA VAL A 59 -10.66 -10.04 -25.18
C VAL A 59 -9.98 -10.26 -26.54
N ALA A 60 -9.05 -9.38 -26.94
CA ALA A 60 -8.29 -9.57 -28.17
C ALA A 60 -7.42 -10.82 -28.14
N ILE A 61 -6.76 -11.12 -27.00
CA ILE A 61 -5.95 -12.31 -26.82
C ILE A 61 -6.82 -13.57 -26.80
N GLU A 62 -7.96 -13.55 -26.10
CA GLU A 62 -8.94 -14.64 -26.08
C GLU A 62 -9.43 -15.01 -27.48
N ASN A 63 -9.79 -14.01 -28.29
CA ASN A 63 -10.22 -14.21 -29.67
C ASN A 63 -9.12 -14.87 -30.52
N ASN A 64 -7.86 -14.53 -30.28
CA ASN A 64 -6.74 -15.14 -30.98
C ASN A 64 -6.49 -16.58 -30.54
N LEU A 65 -6.64 -16.86 -29.24
CA LEU A 65 -6.57 -18.23 -28.71
C LEU A 65 -7.69 -19.12 -29.27
N ALA A 66 -8.92 -18.62 -29.33
CA ALA A 66 -10.05 -19.35 -29.92
C ALA A 66 -9.82 -19.69 -31.41
N LYS A 67 -9.21 -18.77 -32.18
CA LYS A 67 -8.81 -19.04 -33.57
C LYS A 67 -7.72 -20.11 -33.65
N CYS A 68 -6.74 -20.09 -32.74
CA CYS A 68 -5.70 -21.12 -32.68
C CYS A 68 -6.28 -22.49 -32.31
N GLU A 69 -7.18 -22.54 -31.33
CA GLU A 69 -7.90 -23.75 -30.93
C GLU A 69 -8.69 -24.35 -32.11
N ALA A 70 -9.47 -23.53 -32.82
CA ALA A 70 -10.21 -23.97 -34.00
C ALA A 70 -9.30 -24.56 -35.09
N LYS A 71 -8.11 -23.97 -35.32
CA LYS A 71 -7.12 -24.48 -36.28
C LYS A 71 -6.56 -25.84 -35.84
N VAL A 72 -6.16 -25.98 -34.58
CA VAL A 72 -5.62 -27.24 -34.04
C VAL A 72 -6.66 -28.36 -34.12
N HIS A 73 -7.92 -28.07 -33.77
CA HIS A 73 -9.01 -29.04 -33.88
C HIS A 73 -9.32 -29.42 -35.33
N LYS A 74 -9.22 -28.49 -36.28
CA LYS A 74 -9.44 -28.74 -37.70
C LYS A 74 -8.32 -29.60 -38.32
N ASP A 75 -7.07 -29.27 -38.02
CA ASP A 75 -5.91 -29.88 -38.68
C ASP A 75 -5.49 -31.21 -38.02
N LYS A 76 -6.01 -31.53 -36.81
CA LYS A 76 -5.71 -32.73 -36.00
C LYS A 76 -4.20 -33.01 -35.82
N ARG A 77 -3.35 -32.02 -36.12
CA ARG A 77 -1.90 -32.04 -36.04
C ARG A 77 -1.44 -30.63 -35.71
N SER A 78 -0.50 -30.52 -34.77
CA SER A 78 0.11 -29.24 -34.42
C SER A 78 1.49 -29.17 -35.06
N SER A 79 1.68 -28.24 -36.00
CA SER A 79 3.02 -27.89 -36.51
C SER A 79 3.87 -27.32 -35.36
N PRO A 80 5.18 -27.60 -35.29
CA PRO A 80 6.06 -27.04 -34.26
C PRO A 80 6.00 -25.50 -34.19
N GLU A 81 5.87 -24.82 -35.34
CA GLU A 81 5.69 -23.37 -35.40
C GLU A 81 4.35 -22.91 -34.79
N ASN A 82 3.29 -23.71 -34.95
CA ASN A 82 1.98 -23.43 -34.33
C ASN A 82 2.01 -23.66 -32.80
N LEU A 83 2.85 -24.58 -32.31
CA LEU A 83 3.03 -24.84 -30.89
C LEU A 83 3.78 -23.70 -30.19
N ASP A 84 4.81 -23.14 -30.84
CA ASP A 84 5.54 -21.98 -30.32
C ASP A 84 4.63 -20.74 -30.26
N GLN A 85 3.84 -20.49 -31.31
CA GLN A 85 2.86 -19.39 -31.32
C GLN A 85 1.79 -19.57 -30.24
N LEU A 86 1.30 -20.78 -30.03
CA LEU A 86 0.35 -21.09 -28.97
C LEU A 86 0.96 -20.83 -27.58
N SER A 87 2.19 -21.28 -27.35
CA SER A 87 2.92 -21.04 -26.09
C SER A 87 3.06 -19.54 -25.80
N GLN A 88 3.43 -18.75 -26.81
CA GLN A 88 3.54 -17.30 -26.70
C GLN A 88 2.19 -16.64 -26.39
N LEU A 89 1.10 -17.06 -27.06
CA LEU A 89 -0.24 -16.52 -26.82
C LEU A 89 -0.75 -16.87 -25.42
N LEU A 90 -0.56 -18.11 -24.96
CA LEU A 90 -0.92 -18.53 -23.61
C LEU A 90 -0.13 -17.77 -22.55
N ASN A 91 1.17 -17.53 -22.76
CA ASN A 91 1.99 -16.73 -21.86
C ASN A 91 1.52 -15.26 -21.81
N ARG A 92 1.22 -14.66 -22.97
CA ARG A 92 0.66 -13.30 -23.04
C ARG A 92 -0.69 -13.20 -22.35
N TYR A 93 -1.54 -14.21 -22.49
CA TYR A 93 -2.84 -14.27 -21.83
C TYR A 93 -2.71 -14.33 -20.31
N THR A 94 -1.91 -15.26 -19.78
CA THR A 94 -1.69 -15.38 -18.33
C THR A 94 -1.04 -14.14 -17.73
N THR A 95 -0.07 -13.55 -18.44
CA THR A 95 0.56 -12.29 -18.05
C THR A 95 -0.45 -11.15 -18.04
N ALA A 96 -1.28 -11.01 -19.08
CA ALA A 96 -2.30 -9.97 -19.13
C ALA A 96 -3.35 -10.10 -18.01
N ILE A 97 -3.75 -11.32 -17.65
CA ILE A 97 -4.64 -11.56 -16.50
C ILE A 97 -3.96 -11.09 -15.22
N ARG A 98 -2.72 -11.53 -14.98
CA ARG A 98 -1.96 -11.15 -13.78
C ARG A 98 -1.78 -9.64 -13.68
N ASP A 99 -1.44 -8.99 -14.79
CA ASP A 99 -1.23 -7.54 -14.83
C ASP A 99 -2.55 -6.79 -14.57
N TYR A 100 -3.68 -7.28 -15.10
CA TYR A 100 -5.00 -6.73 -14.82
C TYR A 100 -5.39 -6.89 -13.33
N GLU A 101 -5.17 -8.06 -12.74
CA GLU A 101 -5.43 -8.30 -11.32
C GLU A 101 -4.53 -7.44 -10.42
N TYR A 102 -3.23 -7.36 -10.75
CA TYR A 102 -2.28 -6.53 -10.04
C TYR A 102 -2.71 -5.06 -10.07
N MET A 103 -3.13 -4.57 -11.24
CA MET A 103 -3.66 -3.21 -11.39
C MET A 103 -4.87 -2.96 -10.50
N ARG A 104 -5.80 -3.92 -10.46
CA ARG A 104 -7.03 -3.83 -9.66
C ARG A 104 -6.79 -3.85 -8.15
N GLN A 105 -5.73 -4.52 -7.69
CA GLN A 105 -5.36 -4.58 -6.27
C GLN A 105 -4.77 -3.27 -5.73
N MET A 106 -4.35 -2.35 -6.61
CA MET A 106 -3.80 -1.05 -6.19
C MET A 106 -4.87 -0.11 -5.65
N ARG A 107 -4.47 0.78 -4.71
CA ARG A 107 -5.39 1.72 -4.04
C ARG A 107 -5.97 2.71 -5.05
N LEU A 108 -7.29 2.85 -5.02
CA LEU A 108 -8.00 3.89 -5.75
C LEU A 108 -7.77 5.26 -5.11
N CYS A 109 -7.49 6.27 -5.93
CA CYS A 109 -7.41 7.65 -5.46
C CYS A 109 -8.76 8.13 -4.94
N ASN A 110 -8.74 8.93 -3.88
CA ASN A 110 -9.91 9.69 -3.46
C ASN A 110 -10.18 10.87 -4.41
N GLU A 111 -11.35 11.50 -4.30
CA GLU A 111 -11.75 12.59 -5.20
C GLU A 111 -10.80 13.79 -5.16
N THR A 112 -10.25 14.11 -3.98
CA THR A 112 -9.33 15.23 -3.80
C THR A 112 -7.99 14.97 -4.49
N GLU A 113 -7.44 13.77 -4.34
CA GLU A 113 -6.22 13.32 -5.02
C GLU A 113 -6.42 13.32 -6.53
N ARG A 114 -7.55 12.80 -6.99
CA ARG A 114 -7.93 12.79 -8.40
C ARG A 114 -7.98 14.21 -8.97
N TYR A 115 -8.62 15.15 -8.28
CA TYR A 115 -8.68 16.54 -8.72
C TYR A 115 -7.28 17.16 -8.85
N LYS A 116 -6.40 16.93 -7.86
CA LYS A 116 -5.01 17.37 -7.91
C LYS A 116 -4.25 16.72 -9.09
N CYS A 117 -4.51 15.44 -9.37
CA CYS A 117 -3.95 14.71 -10.50
C CYS A 117 -4.32 15.33 -11.85
N LEU A 118 -5.60 15.56 -12.04
CA LEU A 118 -6.15 16.17 -13.26
C LEU A 118 -5.66 17.60 -13.45
N LEU A 119 -5.76 18.45 -12.42
CA LEU A 119 -5.34 19.84 -12.50
C LEU A 119 -3.88 19.98 -12.93
N MET A 120 -3.00 19.17 -12.36
CA MET A 120 -1.60 19.19 -12.74
C MET A 120 -1.38 18.63 -14.15
N ARG A 121 -2.05 17.54 -14.51
CA ARG A 121 -1.94 17.00 -15.87
C ARG A 121 -2.37 18.06 -16.89
N ASP A 122 -3.51 18.70 -16.67
CA ASP A 122 -4.06 19.70 -17.60
C ASP A 122 -3.20 20.98 -17.63
N GLN A 123 -2.41 21.26 -16.59
CA GLN A 123 -1.43 22.34 -16.57
C GLN A 123 -0.22 22.07 -17.48
N TYR A 124 0.29 20.84 -17.51
CA TYR A 124 1.47 20.48 -18.30
C TYR A 124 1.13 19.95 -19.70
N PHE A 125 -0.04 19.32 -19.85
CA PHE A 125 -0.50 18.65 -21.07
C PHE A 125 -1.92 19.13 -21.44
N PRO A 126 -2.06 20.39 -21.88
CA PRO A 126 -3.36 20.98 -22.20
C PRO A 126 -4.06 20.26 -23.36
N GLU A 127 -3.32 19.66 -24.30
CA GLU A 127 -3.88 18.86 -25.39
C GLU A 127 -4.66 17.63 -24.90
N LEU A 128 -4.30 17.10 -23.73
CA LEU A 128 -4.98 15.94 -23.14
C LEU A 128 -6.27 16.31 -22.41
N ALA A 129 -6.48 17.59 -22.07
CA ALA A 129 -7.66 18.04 -21.34
C ALA A 129 -8.97 17.86 -22.14
N GLY A 130 -8.88 17.85 -23.48
CA GLY A 130 -10.03 17.72 -24.40
C GLY A 130 -10.30 16.31 -24.94
N LEU A 131 -9.40 15.34 -24.73
CA LEU A 131 -9.52 14.00 -25.31
C LEU A 131 -10.61 13.14 -24.65
N GLY A 132 -11.09 13.52 -23.47
CA GLY A 132 -12.13 12.83 -22.71
C GLY A 132 -13.56 13.13 -23.18
N GLY A 133 -13.84 13.07 -24.49
CA GLY A 133 -15.16 13.32 -25.08
C GLY A 133 -16.28 12.36 -24.61
N LYS A 134 -17.26 12.05 -25.47
CA LYS A 134 -18.43 11.18 -25.15
C LYS A 134 -18.07 9.79 -24.57
N HIS A 135 -16.84 9.33 -24.76
CA HIS A 135 -16.32 8.10 -24.15
C HIS A 135 -15.48 8.50 -22.94
N GLN A 136 -16.00 8.27 -21.74
CA GLN A 136 -15.31 8.56 -20.49
C GLN A 136 -13.99 7.78 -20.44
N ILE A 137 -12.87 8.46 -20.68
CA ILE A 137 -11.57 7.96 -20.24
C ILE A 137 -11.73 7.72 -18.74
N SER A 138 -11.50 6.46 -18.31
CA SER A 138 -11.76 6.07 -16.92
C SER A 138 -11.04 7.05 -16.00
N PRO A 139 -11.77 7.80 -15.16
CA PRO A 139 -11.18 8.94 -14.44
C PRO A 139 -10.41 8.50 -13.18
N HIS A 140 -10.16 7.20 -13.08
CA HIS A 140 -9.64 6.56 -11.90
C HIS A 140 -8.12 6.67 -11.95
N PHE A 141 -7.56 7.36 -10.97
CA PHE A 141 -6.13 7.29 -10.70
C PHE A 141 -5.91 6.20 -9.66
N ARG A 142 -4.83 5.44 -9.84
CA ARG A 142 -4.36 4.47 -8.87
C ARG A 142 -3.02 4.92 -8.32
N GLU A 143 -2.80 4.60 -7.05
CA GLU A 143 -1.53 4.88 -6.38
C GLU A 143 -0.61 3.67 -6.49
N ILE A 144 0.61 3.88 -6.97
CA ILE A 144 1.68 2.90 -6.81
C ILE A 144 2.01 2.89 -5.33
N ARG A 145 1.56 1.83 -4.65
CA ARG A 145 1.92 1.58 -3.26
C ARG A 145 3.43 1.46 -3.19
N ARG A 146 4.10 2.53 -2.75
CA ARG A 146 5.47 2.41 -2.25
C ARG A 146 5.33 1.63 -0.97
N GLU A 147 5.55 0.32 -1.04
CA GLU A 147 5.71 -0.49 0.16
C GLU A 147 6.87 0.08 0.95
N SER A 148 6.60 1.03 1.84
CA SER A 148 7.31 1.00 3.10
C SER A 148 6.96 -0.38 3.66
N ARG A 149 7.92 -1.31 3.64
CA ARG A 149 7.88 -2.64 4.28
C ARG A 149 7.37 -2.62 5.74
N THR A 150 7.07 -1.45 6.29
CA THR A 150 6.58 -1.15 7.63
C THR A 150 5.08 -0.80 7.71
N ALA A 151 4.33 -0.75 6.60
CA ALA A 151 2.89 -0.40 6.61
C ALA A 151 1.95 -1.60 6.82
N ALA A 152 2.42 -2.83 6.56
CA ALA A 152 1.57 -4.02 6.60
C ALA A 152 1.33 -4.60 8.01
N LEU A 153 2.00 -4.09 9.06
CA LEU A 153 2.08 -4.81 10.34
C LEU A 153 1.57 -4.10 11.59
N ASP A 154 0.93 -2.93 11.51
CA ASP A 154 0.98 -2.06 12.68
C ASP A 154 -0.37 -1.55 13.24
N PRO A 155 -1.29 -2.46 13.63
CA PRO A 155 -2.42 -2.12 14.51
C PRO A 155 -2.01 -1.40 15.79
N ILE A 156 -0.81 -1.73 16.30
CA ILE A 156 -0.19 -1.08 17.46
C ILE A 156 0.13 0.39 17.13
N ARG A 157 0.61 0.66 15.92
CA ARG A 157 0.89 2.02 15.43
C ARG A 157 -0.39 2.82 15.23
N ASP A 158 -1.46 2.19 14.75
CA ASP A 158 -2.79 2.81 14.65
C ASP A 158 -3.39 3.12 16.03
N PHE A 159 -3.23 2.22 17.00
CA PHE A 159 -3.63 2.44 18.38
C PHE A 159 -2.82 3.58 19.03
N LEU A 160 -1.50 3.55 18.89
CA LEU A 160 -0.59 4.62 19.32
C LEU A 160 -0.99 5.95 18.68
N ARG A 161 -1.27 5.96 17.37
CA ARG A 161 -1.73 7.16 16.65
C ARG A 161 -3.03 7.74 17.21
N ARG A 162 -3.98 6.89 17.62
CA ARG A 162 -5.26 7.33 18.21
C ARG A 162 -5.10 7.88 19.62
N ARG A 163 -4.11 7.39 20.37
CA ARG A 163 -3.93 7.69 21.79
C ARG A 163 -2.82 8.72 22.09
N LEU A 164 -1.88 8.92 21.16
CA LEU A 164 -0.84 9.94 21.25
C LEU A 164 -1.38 11.31 20.80
N PRO A 165 -1.03 12.39 21.51
CA PRO A 165 -1.45 13.74 21.15
C PRO A 165 -0.80 14.21 19.83
N HIS A 166 -1.56 15.00 19.07
CA HIS A 166 -1.30 15.43 17.69
C HIS A 166 0.11 16.02 17.45
N PHE A 167 0.75 16.59 18.47
CA PHE A 167 2.09 17.16 18.36
C PHE A 167 3.21 16.12 18.16
N LEU A 168 3.01 14.85 18.54
CA LEU A 168 3.97 13.75 18.35
C LEU A 168 3.76 12.97 17.05
N SER A 169 2.56 13.05 16.47
CA SER A 169 2.20 12.32 15.24
C SER A 169 2.86 12.91 13.99
N TYR A 170 3.20 14.22 14.02
CA TYR A 170 3.84 14.92 12.92
C TYR A 170 5.36 15.02 13.13
N SER A 171 6.14 14.52 12.16
CA SER A 171 7.59 14.78 12.15
C SER A 171 7.89 16.21 11.69
N GLU A 172 9.00 16.80 12.14
CA GLU A 172 9.41 18.15 11.70
C GLU A 172 9.61 18.25 10.18
N ALA A 173 10.04 17.15 9.54
CA ALA A 173 10.15 17.06 8.09
C ALA A 173 8.77 17.09 7.39
N GLU A 174 7.77 16.41 7.95
CA GLU A 174 6.40 16.39 7.44
C GLU A 174 5.70 17.73 7.67
N LYS A 175 5.90 18.37 8.83
CA LYS A 175 5.40 19.72 9.13
C LYS A 175 5.93 20.76 8.15
N LYS A 176 7.21 20.66 7.78
CA LYS A 176 7.82 21.58 6.81
C LYS A 176 7.29 21.36 5.39
N ARG A 177 7.01 20.10 5.02
CA ARG A 177 6.52 19.73 3.68
C ARG A 177 5.03 20.00 3.47
N ARG A 178 4.20 19.89 4.52
CA ARG A 178 2.73 20.00 4.44
C ARG A 178 2.14 20.87 5.55
N ARG A 179 2.61 22.13 5.65
CA ARG A 179 2.12 23.10 6.64
C ARG A 179 0.60 23.30 6.57
N ASP A 180 0.06 23.42 5.36
CA ASP A 180 -1.37 23.71 5.17
C ASP A 180 -2.25 22.54 5.64
N GLU A 181 -1.81 21.30 5.44
CA GLU A 181 -2.53 20.10 5.89
C GLU A 181 -2.38 19.86 7.40
N TYR A 182 -1.25 20.27 7.99
CA TYR A 182 -1.02 20.29 9.45
C TYR A 182 -1.94 21.31 10.16
N ILE A 183 -2.07 22.52 9.61
CA ILE A 183 -2.97 23.55 10.11
C ILE A 183 -4.43 23.10 9.98
N ALA A 184 -4.77 22.41 8.89
CA ALA A 184 -6.10 21.84 8.65
C ALA A 184 -6.42 20.57 9.47
N ARG A 185 -5.55 20.14 10.41
CA ARG A 185 -5.71 18.95 11.28
C ARG A 185 -6.01 17.64 10.53
N LYS A 186 -5.53 17.49 9.30
CA LYS A 186 -5.71 16.24 8.57
C LYS A 186 -4.83 15.14 9.16
N PRO A 187 -5.28 13.88 9.19
CA PRO A 187 -4.46 12.77 9.68
C PRO A 187 -3.19 12.64 8.81
N PRO A 188 -1.97 12.63 9.39
CA PRO A 188 -0.72 12.58 8.62
C PRO A 188 -0.57 11.27 7.81
N GLU A 189 -0.15 11.34 6.56
CA GLU A 189 0.12 10.14 5.73
C GLU A 189 1.43 9.44 6.14
N GLY A 190 2.43 10.20 6.57
CA GLY A 190 3.71 9.69 7.08
C GLY A 190 3.71 9.55 8.59
N VAL A 191 4.14 8.39 9.11
CA VAL A 191 4.16 8.13 10.54
C VAL A 191 5.51 8.55 11.12
N SER A 192 5.49 9.39 12.15
CA SER A 192 6.68 9.96 12.78
C SER A 192 7.72 8.89 13.14
N PRO A 193 9.03 9.13 12.89
CA PRO A 193 10.10 8.19 13.23
C PRO A 193 10.16 7.88 14.73
N LEU A 194 9.62 8.76 15.58
CA LEU A 194 9.50 8.53 17.02
C LEU A 194 8.41 7.50 17.32
N VAL A 195 7.24 7.62 16.71
CA VAL A 195 6.13 6.65 16.86
C VAL A 195 6.56 5.27 16.35
N ASP A 196 7.29 5.22 15.25
CA ASP A 196 7.86 3.99 14.70
C ASP A 196 8.89 3.34 15.65
N ARG A 197 9.76 4.13 16.29
CA ARG A 197 10.67 3.62 17.35
C ARG A 197 9.92 3.13 18.59
N ILE A 198 8.90 3.87 19.04
CA ILE A 198 8.08 3.49 20.19
C ILE A 198 7.29 2.20 19.90
N ALA A 199 6.66 2.09 18.74
CA ALA A 199 5.92 0.90 18.34
C ALA A 199 6.85 -0.32 18.31
N ARG A 200 8.03 -0.21 17.71
CA ARG A 200 9.04 -1.29 17.72
C ARG A 200 9.51 -1.63 19.12
N PHE A 201 9.72 -0.64 19.98
CA PHE A 201 10.09 -0.86 21.37
C PHE A 201 9.01 -1.65 22.11
N PHE A 202 7.74 -1.25 22.00
CA PHE A 202 6.64 -1.98 22.64
C PHE A 202 6.46 -3.39 22.07
N VAL A 203 6.56 -3.57 20.75
CA VAL A 203 6.47 -4.91 20.14
C VAL A 203 7.59 -5.82 20.66
N ALA A 204 8.84 -5.33 20.68
CA ALA A 204 9.98 -6.09 21.18
C ALA A 204 9.90 -6.34 22.70
N PHE A 205 9.44 -5.35 23.46
CA PHE A 205 9.32 -5.45 24.90
C PHE A 205 8.20 -6.42 25.31
N VAL A 206 7.01 -6.30 24.72
CA VAL A 206 5.88 -7.17 25.02
C VAL A 206 6.16 -8.61 24.59
N SER A 207 6.77 -8.82 23.41
CA SER A 207 7.14 -10.17 22.96
C SER A 207 8.22 -10.81 23.84
N GLY A 208 9.24 -10.05 24.24
CA GLY A 208 10.26 -10.52 25.17
C GLY A 208 9.67 -10.83 26.56
N ALA A 209 8.88 -9.92 27.12
CA ALA A 209 8.22 -10.11 28.40
C ALA A 209 7.26 -11.32 28.39
N ALA A 210 6.54 -11.55 27.29
CA ALA A 210 5.64 -12.69 27.15
C ALA A 210 6.38 -14.04 27.25
N LEU A 211 7.65 -14.13 26.87
CA LEU A 211 8.45 -15.35 27.01
C LEU A 211 9.16 -15.43 28.36
N VAL A 212 9.73 -14.33 28.83
CA VAL A 212 10.53 -14.30 30.06
C VAL A 212 9.66 -14.45 31.31
N VAL A 213 8.50 -13.80 31.38
CA VAL A 213 7.66 -13.80 32.58
C VAL A 213 7.21 -15.22 32.98
N PRO A 214 6.65 -16.05 32.08
CA PRO A 214 6.30 -17.43 32.42
C PRO A 214 7.51 -18.26 32.88
N MET A 215 8.68 -18.10 32.25
CA MET A 215 9.89 -18.80 32.66
C MET A 215 10.34 -18.41 34.06
N VAL A 216 10.34 -17.10 34.37
CA VAL A 216 10.72 -16.60 35.69
C VAL A 216 9.76 -17.13 36.77
N ILE A 217 8.45 -17.13 36.51
CA ILE A 217 7.46 -17.68 37.45
C ILE A 217 7.72 -19.15 37.75
N MET A 218 8.02 -19.96 36.72
CA MET A 218 8.32 -21.38 36.88
C MET A 218 9.65 -21.62 37.59
N SER A 219 10.62 -20.73 37.42
CA SER A 219 11.93 -20.84 38.08
C SER A 219 11.86 -20.59 39.60
N PHE A 220 10.96 -19.72 40.07
CA PHE A 220 10.86 -19.40 41.50
C PHE A 220 10.15 -20.47 42.32
N GLN A 221 9.25 -21.25 41.72
CA GLN A 221 8.49 -22.31 42.41
C GLN A 221 8.38 -23.55 41.52
N PRO A 222 9.41 -24.41 41.46
CA PRO A 222 9.40 -25.61 40.63
C PRO A 222 8.37 -26.61 41.16
N SER A 223 7.17 -26.56 40.57
CA SER A 223 6.06 -27.46 40.86
C SER A 223 5.31 -27.73 39.57
N GLN A 224 5.15 -29.00 39.22
CA GLN A 224 4.56 -29.43 37.95
C GLN A 224 3.16 -28.82 37.73
N THR A 225 2.32 -28.83 38.76
CA THR A 225 0.97 -28.26 38.70
C THR A 225 0.99 -26.76 38.44
N LYS A 226 1.88 -26.01 39.11
CA LYS A 226 1.99 -24.55 38.95
C LYS A 226 2.51 -24.18 37.56
N SER A 227 3.44 -24.96 37.02
CA SER A 227 3.99 -24.73 35.68
C SER A 227 2.96 -24.96 34.58
N VAL A 228 2.18 -26.05 34.64
CA VAL A 228 1.12 -26.32 33.65
C VAL A 228 0.02 -25.24 33.68
N ILE A 229 -0.37 -24.79 34.88
CA ILE A 229 -1.32 -23.68 35.05
C ILE A 229 -0.76 -22.40 34.43
N THR A 230 0.51 -22.07 34.72
CA THR A 230 1.17 -20.85 34.22
C THR A 230 1.26 -20.85 32.69
N VAL A 231 1.64 -21.97 32.06
CA VAL A 231 1.68 -22.10 30.60
C VAL A 231 0.28 -21.90 30.00
N SER A 232 -0.71 -22.58 30.56
CA SER A 232 -2.09 -22.54 30.01
C SER A 232 -2.64 -21.12 30.04
N VAL A 233 -2.47 -20.40 31.16
CA VAL A 233 -2.89 -18.99 31.29
C VAL A 233 -2.09 -18.09 30.36
N ALA A 234 -0.76 -18.26 30.27
CA ALA A 234 0.09 -17.43 29.42
C ALA A 234 -0.25 -17.60 27.92
N VAL A 235 -0.47 -18.82 27.44
CA VAL A 235 -0.83 -19.11 26.04
C VAL A 235 -2.21 -18.53 25.70
N LEU A 236 -3.19 -18.65 26.60
CA LEU A 236 -4.52 -18.06 26.40
C LEU A 236 -4.46 -16.53 26.35
N LEU A 237 -3.76 -15.89 27.28
CA LEU A 237 -3.57 -14.44 27.27
C LEU A 237 -2.85 -13.96 26.02
N PHE A 238 -1.82 -14.67 25.57
CA PHE A 238 -1.13 -14.37 24.32
C PHE A 238 -2.07 -14.44 23.12
N SER A 239 -2.88 -15.51 23.01
CA SER A 239 -3.84 -15.68 21.91
C SER A 239 -4.92 -14.61 21.90
N VAL A 240 -5.47 -14.24 23.07
CA VAL A 240 -6.45 -13.15 23.19
C VAL A 240 -5.82 -11.81 22.82
N CYS A 241 -4.62 -11.51 23.30
CA CYS A 241 -3.89 -10.30 22.91
C CYS A 241 -3.63 -10.25 21.40
N MET A 242 -3.18 -11.36 20.79
CA MET A 242 -2.99 -11.45 19.34
C MET A 242 -4.30 -11.21 18.59
N SER A 243 -5.40 -11.83 19.02
CA SER A 243 -6.72 -11.70 18.38
C SER A 243 -7.31 -10.28 18.47
N LEU A 244 -7.11 -9.60 19.59
CA LEU A 244 -7.64 -8.24 19.80
C LEU A 244 -6.74 -7.15 19.24
N VAL A 245 -5.42 -7.31 19.33
CA VAL A 245 -4.45 -6.29 18.94
C VAL A 245 -4.04 -6.46 17.49
N MET A 246 -3.78 -7.69 17.03
CA MET A 246 -3.28 -7.93 15.68
C MET A 246 -4.43 -8.32 14.76
N ARG A 247 -4.61 -7.59 13.65
CA ARG A 247 -5.44 -8.04 12.51
C ARG A 247 -4.71 -9.15 11.73
N ALA A 248 -4.20 -10.14 12.45
CA ALA A 248 -3.54 -11.29 11.87
C ALA A 248 -4.62 -12.20 11.25
N SER A 249 -4.25 -12.89 10.17
CA SER A 249 -5.11 -13.94 9.63
C SER A 249 -5.30 -15.07 10.67
N ASN A 250 -6.39 -15.81 10.57
CA ASN A 250 -6.66 -16.94 11.47
C ASN A 250 -5.52 -17.97 11.45
N THR A 251 -4.87 -18.14 10.30
CA THR A 251 -3.71 -19.02 10.11
C THR A 251 -2.46 -18.50 10.81
N GLU A 252 -2.14 -17.21 10.67
CA GLU A 252 -1.00 -16.59 11.37
C GLU A 252 -1.17 -16.61 12.89
N THR A 253 -2.40 -16.39 13.37
CA THR A 253 -2.72 -16.44 14.82
C THR A 253 -2.55 -17.86 15.36
N LEU A 254 -3.03 -18.87 14.62
CA LEU A 254 -2.88 -20.28 14.97
C LEU A 254 -1.41 -20.68 15.04
N VAL A 255 -0.63 -20.39 13.99
CA VAL A 255 0.81 -20.71 13.92
C VAL A 255 1.56 -20.01 15.05
N SER A 256 1.32 -18.72 15.27
CA SER A 256 2.00 -17.95 16.33
C SER A 256 1.69 -18.49 17.73
N THR A 257 0.43 -18.86 17.99
CA THR A 257 0.01 -19.44 19.28
C THR A 257 0.63 -20.82 19.48
N ALA A 258 0.67 -21.65 18.44
CA ALA A 258 1.30 -22.97 18.48
C ALA A 258 2.81 -22.88 18.73
N THR A 259 3.51 -21.95 18.07
CA THR A 259 4.95 -21.70 18.32
C THR A 259 5.20 -21.26 19.76
N TYR A 260 4.40 -20.31 20.26
CA TYR A 260 4.52 -19.83 21.65
C TYR A 260 4.27 -20.95 22.67
N ALA A 261 3.23 -21.75 22.46
CA ALA A 261 2.92 -22.90 23.31
C ALA A 261 4.04 -23.96 23.27
N ALA A 262 4.57 -24.28 22.10
CA ALA A 262 5.66 -25.25 21.95
C ALA A 262 6.90 -24.84 22.76
N VAL A 263 7.29 -23.56 22.69
CA VAL A 263 8.43 -23.05 23.45
C VAL A 263 8.18 -23.23 24.95
N LEU A 264 7.03 -22.81 25.47
CA LEU A 264 6.73 -22.90 26.90
C LEU A 264 6.60 -24.35 27.40
N VAL A 265 6.00 -25.25 26.62
CA VAL A 265 5.83 -26.67 27.00
C VAL A 265 7.17 -27.37 27.15
N VAL A 266 8.18 -27.04 26.33
CA VAL A 266 9.54 -27.58 26.47
C VAL A 266 10.14 -27.26 27.84
N PHE A 267 9.93 -26.05 28.37
CA PHE A 267 10.41 -25.69 29.71
C PHE A 267 9.70 -26.44 30.83
N VAL A 268 8.40 -26.70 30.69
CA VAL A 268 7.66 -27.54 31.64
C VAL A 268 8.18 -28.98 31.63
N GLY A 269 8.43 -29.54 30.44
CA GLY A 269 8.98 -30.89 30.29
C GLY A 269 10.37 -31.05 30.91
N ALA A 270 11.25 -30.07 30.72
CA ALA A 270 12.60 -30.09 31.30
C ALA A 270 12.62 -29.97 32.83
N SER A 271 11.65 -29.25 33.42
CA SER A 271 11.57 -29.01 34.86
C SER A 271 11.01 -30.20 35.67
N GLY A 272 10.47 -31.21 34.99
CA GLY A 272 9.82 -32.37 35.61
C GLY A 272 10.70 -33.63 35.75
N SER A 273 11.95 -33.60 35.27
CA SER A 273 12.87 -34.74 35.44
C SER A 273 13.54 -34.68 36.82
N PRO A 274 13.40 -35.69 37.68
CA PRO A 274 14.20 -35.78 38.90
C PRO A 274 15.69 -35.86 38.53
N PRO A 275 16.60 -35.25 39.31
CA PRO A 275 18.03 -35.54 39.17
C PRO A 275 18.24 -37.03 39.50
N ALA A 276 18.94 -37.73 38.58
CA ALA A 276 19.37 -39.11 38.76
C ALA A 276 20.44 -39.24 39.86
#